data_AF-A0A932LZW9-F1
#
_entry.id   AF-A0A932LZW9-F1
#
_cell.length_a   1.000
_cell.length_b   1.000
_cell.length_c   1.000
_cell.angle_alpha   90.00
_cell.angle_beta   90.00
_cell.angle_gamma   90.00
#
_symmetry.space_group_name_H-M   'P 1'
#
loop_
_entity.id
_entity.type
_entity.pdbx_description
1 polymer ?
#
loop_
_entity_poly.entity_id
_entity_poly.type
_entity_poly.pdbx_seq_one_letter_code
_entity_poly.pdbx_strand_id
1 'polypeptide(L)'
;MRHRISLVLALVAFAFPLSTFAQKVVSAPKEDQNSLIITFKDGHQKSYLMADIARIELNTASSIVAGKGQNRFLGKWKVGDGQGSTFYITLEADGVARKSIGANHGTWTTVENEARITWDDGWHDAIRKNGTRYEKAAFAAGKSFTDQPDNVTKAENTEAKPL
;
A
#
# COMPACT_ATOMS: atom_id res chain seq x y z
N MET A 1 65.26 40.26 -37.62
CA MET A 1 64.58 40.34 -38.94
C MET A 1 65.06 39.18 -39.80
N ARG A 2 64.12 38.52 -40.48
CA ARG A 2 64.28 37.59 -41.64
C ARG A 2 64.58 36.11 -41.35
N HIS A 3 63.45 35.38 -41.31
CA HIS A 3 63.12 34.10 -41.95
C HIS A 3 64.13 32.96 -41.97
N ARG A 4 63.73 31.83 -41.35
CA ARG A 4 64.18 30.48 -41.72
C ARG A 4 62.99 29.62 -42.08
N ILE A 5 63.08 29.08 -43.29
CA ILE A 5 62.21 28.09 -43.93
C ILE A 5 62.49 26.72 -43.27
N SER A 6 61.45 26.00 -42.88
CA SER A 6 61.48 24.54 -42.69
C SER A 6 60.11 24.00 -43.08
N LEU A 7 60.03 23.38 -44.25
CA LEU A 7 60.03 21.92 -44.44
C LEU A 7 58.63 21.33 -44.21
N VAL A 8 57.94 21.15 -45.33
CA VAL A 8 56.67 20.42 -45.45
C VAL A 8 56.93 18.94 -45.16
N LEU A 9 56.37 18.43 -44.07
CA LEU A 9 56.22 16.98 -43.86
C LEU A 9 54.85 16.58 -44.43
N ALA A 10 54.88 15.80 -45.52
CA ALA A 10 53.69 15.16 -46.07
C ALA A 10 53.24 14.04 -45.14
N LEU A 11 52.08 14.20 -44.49
CA LEU A 11 51.39 13.11 -43.81
C LEU A 11 50.21 12.66 -44.69
N VAL A 12 50.36 11.48 -45.29
CA VAL A 12 49.30 10.79 -46.04
C VAL A 12 48.28 10.29 -45.03
N ALA A 13 47.10 10.91 -44.99
CA ALA A 13 45.96 10.43 -44.22
C ALA A 13 45.16 9.44 -45.06
N PHE A 14 45.13 8.18 -44.62
CA PHE A 14 44.27 7.12 -45.14
C PHE A 14 42.80 7.50 -44.94
N ALA A 15 42.06 7.70 -46.03
CA ALA A 15 40.61 7.85 -46.01
C ALA A 15 39.95 6.47 -45.80
N PHE A 16 39.51 6.18 -44.57
CA PHE A 16 38.54 5.12 -44.33
C PHE A 16 37.13 5.70 -44.45
N PRO A 17 36.25 5.18 -45.32
CA PRO A 17 34.84 5.56 -45.27
C PRO A 17 34.24 5.04 -43.97
N LEU A 18 33.84 5.96 -43.08
CA LEU A 18 32.96 5.63 -41.96
C LEU A 18 31.66 5.09 -42.56
N SER A 19 31.52 3.77 -42.51
CA SER A 19 30.23 3.12 -42.71
C SER A 19 29.38 3.49 -41.50
N THR A 20 28.50 4.48 -41.67
CA THR A 20 27.46 4.81 -40.70
C THR A 20 26.48 3.64 -40.62
N PHE A 21 26.73 2.71 -39.70
CA PHE A 21 25.66 1.86 -39.19
C PHE A 21 24.69 2.78 -38.47
N ALA A 22 23.59 3.12 -39.15
CA ALA A 22 22.42 3.69 -38.51
C ALA A 22 21.91 2.65 -37.50
N GLN A 23 22.32 2.79 -36.23
CA GLN A 23 21.64 2.14 -35.13
C GLN A 23 20.20 2.65 -35.15
N LYS A 24 19.30 1.82 -35.68
CA LYS A 24 17.88 1.91 -35.36
C LYS A 24 17.81 1.80 -33.85
N VAL A 25 17.70 2.93 -33.16
CA VAL A 25 17.33 2.99 -31.76
C VAL A 25 15.94 2.36 -31.71
N VAL A 26 15.90 1.06 -31.44
CA VAL A 26 14.70 0.40 -30.98
C VAL A 26 14.49 0.99 -29.60
N SER A 27 13.67 2.03 -29.54
CA SER A 27 13.15 2.57 -28.31
C SER A 27 12.64 1.39 -27.48
N ALA A 28 13.28 1.13 -26.34
CA ALA A 28 12.67 0.31 -25.30
C ALA A 28 11.27 0.90 -25.03
N PRO A 29 10.21 0.07 -24.85
CA PRO A 29 8.92 0.61 -24.45
C PRO A 29 9.14 1.39 -23.17
N LYS A 30 8.70 2.65 -23.14
CA LYS A 30 8.50 3.38 -21.89
C LYS A 30 7.66 2.48 -21.00
N GLU A 31 8.28 1.96 -19.95
CA GLU A 31 7.62 1.21 -18.91
C GLU A 31 6.59 2.14 -18.27
N ASP A 32 5.34 2.02 -18.71
CA ASP A 32 4.22 2.74 -18.15
C ASP A 32 3.95 2.06 -16.80
N GLN A 33 4.55 2.59 -15.74
CA GLN A 33 4.58 2.00 -14.38
C GLN A 33 3.20 1.91 -13.70
N ASN A 34 2.12 2.20 -14.42
CA ASN A 34 0.75 2.18 -13.93
C ASN A 34 -0.07 1.10 -14.66
N SER A 35 0.18 -0.17 -14.34
CA SER A 35 -0.62 -1.29 -14.85
C SER A 35 -1.14 -2.19 -13.72
N LEU A 36 -2.33 -2.76 -13.90
CA LEU A 36 -2.92 -3.78 -13.05
C LEU A 36 -2.62 -5.14 -13.65
N ILE A 37 -1.95 -5.98 -12.86
CA ILE A 37 -1.66 -7.36 -13.25
C ILE A 37 -2.64 -8.29 -12.53
N ILE A 38 -3.40 -9.05 -13.30
CA ILE A 38 -4.26 -10.13 -12.80
C ILE A 38 -3.55 -11.44 -13.08
N THR A 39 -3.27 -12.23 -12.05
CA THR A 39 -2.79 -13.62 -12.20
C THR A 39 -3.97 -14.57 -12.08
N PHE A 40 -4.17 -15.40 -13.09
CA PHE A 40 -5.27 -16.35 -13.18
C PHE A 40 -4.86 -17.69 -12.56
N LYS A 41 -5.85 -18.51 -12.22
CA LYS A 41 -5.63 -19.77 -11.47
C LYS A 41 -4.79 -20.81 -12.21
N ASP A 42 -4.78 -20.73 -13.53
CA ASP A 42 -3.94 -21.53 -14.42
C ASP A 42 -2.52 -20.94 -14.59
N GLY A 43 -2.19 -19.87 -13.86
CA GLY A 43 -0.88 -19.27 -13.80
C GLY A 43 -0.59 -18.23 -14.89
N HIS A 44 -1.50 -18.00 -15.84
CA HIS A 44 -1.29 -16.91 -16.79
C HIS A 44 -1.50 -15.55 -16.12
N GLN A 45 -0.82 -14.54 -16.65
CA GLN A 45 -0.92 -13.17 -16.16
C GLN A 45 -1.45 -12.27 -17.28
N LYS A 46 -2.29 -11.31 -16.91
CA LYS A 46 -2.75 -10.26 -17.81
C LYS A 46 -2.53 -8.90 -17.19
N SER A 47 -1.84 -8.04 -17.94
CA SER A 47 -1.59 -6.65 -17.57
C SER A 47 -2.58 -5.74 -18.29
N TYR A 48 -3.11 -4.76 -17.56
CA TYR A 48 -4.02 -3.73 -18.05
C TYR A 48 -3.44 -2.36 -17.69
N LEU A 49 -3.35 -1.44 -18.64
CA LEU A 49 -2.95 -0.06 -18.35
C LEU A 49 -4.06 0.62 -17.53
N MET A 50 -3.68 1.36 -16.50
CA MET A 50 -4.65 2.08 -15.65
C MET A 50 -5.53 3.05 -16.45
N ALA A 51 -4.99 3.66 -17.49
CA ALA A 51 -5.71 4.60 -18.35
C ALA A 51 -6.88 3.96 -19.12
N ASP A 52 -6.83 2.64 -19.32
CA ASP A 52 -7.83 1.89 -20.09
C ASP A 52 -8.95 1.31 -19.21
N ILE A 53 -8.86 1.48 -17.89
CA ILE A 53 -9.79 0.90 -16.92
C ILE A 53 -10.80 1.96 -16.47
N ALA A 54 -12.04 1.84 -16.93
CA ALA A 54 -13.13 2.72 -16.47
C ALA A 54 -13.73 2.28 -15.12
N ARG A 55 -13.79 0.97 -14.86
CA ARG A 55 -14.38 0.39 -13.64
C ARG A 55 -13.90 -1.05 -13.43
N ILE A 56 -13.73 -1.45 -12.16
CA ILE A 56 -13.51 -2.84 -11.76
C ILE A 56 -14.70 -3.26 -10.90
N GLU A 57 -15.46 -4.25 -11.35
CA GLU A 57 -16.55 -4.85 -10.59
C GLU A 57 -16.17 -6.27 -10.21
N LEU A 58 -16.35 -6.61 -8.96
CA LEU A 58 -15.99 -7.91 -8.44
C LEU A 58 -17.19 -8.50 -7.71
N ASN A 59 -17.78 -9.54 -8.29
CA ASN A 59 -18.93 -10.21 -7.74
C ASN A 59 -18.48 -11.37 -6.83
N THR A 60 -18.00 -11.04 -5.64
CA THR A 60 -17.66 -12.02 -4.61
C THR A 60 -18.17 -11.52 -3.27
N ALA A 61 -18.96 -12.34 -2.57
CA ALA A 61 -19.26 -12.10 -1.16
C ALA A 61 -17.96 -12.27 -0.35
N SER A 62 -17.32 -11.13 -0.08
CA SER A 62 -16.13 -10.97 0.76
C SER A 62 -14.84 -11.61 0.23
N SER A 63 -13.71 -10.95 0.49
CA SER A 63 -12.32 -11.46 0.38
C SER A 63 -11.55 -11.40 -0.95
N ILE A 64 -11.63 -10.28 -1.67
CA ILE A 64 -10.67 -9.95 -2.76
C ILE A 64 -9.89 -8.66 -2.51
N VAL A 65 -9.55 -8.37 -1.26
CA VAL A 65 -8.27 -7.74 -0.93
C VAL A 65 -7.87 -8.20 0.48
N ALA A 66 -7.75 -9.52 0.70
CA ALA A 66 -6.93 -10.00 1.81
C ALA A 66 -5.45 -9.79 1.45
N GLY A 67 -5.09 -8.55 1.15
CA GLY A 67 -3.70 -8.13 1.15
C GLY A 67 -3.17 -8.39 2.56
N LYS A 68 -1.89 -8.75 2.65
CA LYS A 68 -1.09 -8.96 3.87
C LYS A 68 -1.31 -7.92 5.00
N GLY A 69 -1.97 -6.79 4.72
CA GLY A 69 -2.48 -5.80 5.66
C GLY A 69 -3.61 -6.29 6.59
N GLN A 70 -4.68 -6.90 6.05
CA GLN A 70 -5.83 -7.29 6.87
C GLN A 70 -5.46 -8.39 7.87
N ASN A 71 -4.65 -9.37 7.46
CA ASN A 71 -4.32 -10.53 8.30
C ASN A 71 -3.69 -10.17 9.65
N ARG A 72 -2.88 -9.10 9.74
CA ARG A 72 -2.18 -8.75 11.00
C ARG A 72 -3.11 -8.23 12.10
N PHE A 73 -4.26 -7.70 11.70
CA PHE A 73 -5.24 -7.11 12.61
C PHE A 73 -6.39 -8.06 12.93
N LEU A 74 -6.47 -9.22 12.26
CA LEU A 74 -7.51 -10.21 12.54
C LEU A 74 -7.48 -10.73 13.97
N GLY A 75 -8.67 -11.06 14.47
CA GLY A 75 -8.89 -11.70 15.75
C GLY A 75 -9.31 -10.73 16.85
N LYS A 76 -9.26 -11.22 18.08
CA LYS A 76 -9.73 -10.53 19.27
C LYS A 76 -8.65 -9.70 19.95
N TRP A 77 -8.93 -8.43 20.14
CA TRP A 77 -8.07 -7.43 20.76
C TRP A 77 -8.63 -6.99 22.11
N LYS A 78 -7.79 -7.03 23.15
CA LYS A 78 -8.04 -6.38 24.44
C LYS A 78 -7.58 -4.93 24.35
N VAL A 79 -8.47 -3.99 24.66
CA VAL A 79 -8.26 -2.54 24.55
C VAL A 79 -8.83 -1.80 25.76
N GLY A 80 -8.40 -0.56 25.99
CA GLY A 80 -8.95 0.29 27.06
C GLY A 80 -10.14 1.14 26.60
N ASP A 81 -11.03 1.47 27.53
CA ASP A 81 -12.19 2.36 27.32
C ASP A 81 -11.87 3.87 27.48
N GLY A 82 -10.61 4.20 27.84
CA GLY A 82 -10.17 5.56 28.14
C GLY A 82 -10.46 6.03 29.57
N GLN A 83 -11.19 5.24 30.36
CA GLN A 83 -11.57 5.52 31.75
C GLN A 83 -10.91 4.56 32.76
N GLY A 84 -10.09 3.63 32.28
CA GLY A 84 -9.31 2.70 33.11
C GLY A 84 -9.83 1.27 33.10
N SER A 85 -10.96 1.01 32.44
CA SER A 85 -11.45 -0.37 32.22
C SER A 85 -11.00 -0.88 30.85
N THR A 86 -11.17 -2.18 30.64
CA THR A 86 -10.87 -2.82 29.35
C THR A 86 -12.08 -3.50 28.75
N PHE A 87 -12.13 -3.53 27.43
CA PHE A 87 -13.13 -4.26 26.66
C PHE A 87 -12.45 -4.98 25.48
N TYR A 88 -13.25 -5.72 24.70
CA TYR A 88 -12.76 -6.47 23.55
C TYR A 88 -13.31 -5.94 22.24
N ILE A 89 -12.45 -5.90 21.23
CA ILE A 89 -12.80 -5.69 19.82
C ILE A 89 -12.42 -6.96 19.05
N THR A 90 -13.31 -7.52 18.26
CA THR A 90 -13.00 -8.63 17.34
C THR A 90 -13.07 -8.12 15.92
N LEU A 91 -12.01 -8.36 15.14
CA LEU A 91 -11.92 -8.04 13.72
C LEU A 91 -11.98 -9.33 12.90
N GLU A 92 -13.11 -9.51 12.21
CA GLU A 92 -13.42 -10.70 11.43
C GLU A 92 -12.90 -10.58 9.98
N ALA A 93 -12.58 -11.70 9.35
CA ALA A 93 -11.93 -11.73 8.03
C ALA A 93 -12.81 -11.20 6.89
N ASP A 94 -14.11 -11.10 7.10
CA ASP A 94 -15.08 -10.57 6.15
C ASP A 94 -15.25 -9.04 6.25
N GLY A 95 -14.53 -8.38 7.16
CA GLY A 95 -14.64 -6.94 7.39
C GLY A 95 -15.64 -6.54 8.47
N VAL A 96 -16.27 -7.51 9.15
CA VAL A 96 -17.14 -7.23 10.31
C VAL A 96 -16.29 -6.97 11.56
N ALA A 97 -16.71 -5.97 12.33
CA ALA A 97 -16.14 -5.66 13.65
C ALA A 97 -17.19 -5.84 14.75
N ARG A 98 -16.78 -6.40 15.88
CA ARG A 98 -17.61 -6.56 17.08
C ARG A 98 -16.92 -5.92 18.28
N LYS A 99 -17.69 -5.33 19.19
CA LYS A 99 -17.18 -4.88 20.50
C LYS A 99 -18.04 -5.39 21.66
N SER A 100 -17.42 -5.60 22.81
CA SER A 100 -18.08 -6.15 24.01
C SER A 100 -18.82 -5.11 24.86
N ILE A 101 -18.91 -3.86 24.41
CA ILE A 101 -19.58 -2.74 25.09
C ILE A 101 -20.30 -1.87 24.06
N GLY A 102 -21.36 -1.14 24.44
CA GLY A 102 -22.05 -0.20 23.54
C GLY A 102 -22.61 -0.86 22.27
N ALA A 103 -22.59 -0.15 21.13
CA ALA A 103 -23.00 -0.75 19.85
C ALA A 103 -22.04 -1.88 19.45
N ASN A 104 -22.56 -3.10 19.41
CA ASN A 104 -21.75 -4.31 19.28
C ASN A 104 -21.38 -4.68 17.85
N HIS A 105 -21.69 -3.84 16.87
CA HIS A 105 -21.49 -4.09 15.45
C HIS A 105 -20.90 -2.87 14.75
N GLY A 106 -20.05 -3.14 13.77
CA GLY A 106 -19.41 -2.18 12.91
C GLY A 106 -18.70 -2.89 11.76
N THR A 107 -17.95 -2.12 10.99
CA THR A 107 -17.11 -2.61 9.90
C THR A 107 -15.68 -2.14 10.08
N TRP A 108 -14.73 -2.85 9.49
CA TRP A 108 -13.34 -2.44 9.52
C TRP A 108 -12.61 -2.69 8.20
N THR A 109 -11.56 -1.92 7.99
CA THR A 109 -10.64 -2.10 6.87
C THR A 109 -9.22 -1.74 7.29
N THR A 110 -8.22 -2.18 6.53
CA THR A 110 -6.84 -1.75 6.74
C THR A 110 -6.52 -0.59 5.82
N VAL A 111 -6.10 0.53 6.40
CA VAL A 111 -5.54 1.67 5.65
C VAL A 111 -4.11 1.85 6.13
N GLU A 112 -3.16 1.77 5.19
CA GLU A 112 -1.72 1.81 5.48
C GLU A 112 -1.29 0.74 6.50
N ASN A 113 -1.11 1.12 7.76
CA ASN A 113 -0.70 0.25 8.85
C ASN A 113 -1.63 0.35 10.07
N GLU A 114 -2.90 0.65 9.83
CA GLU A 114 -3.93 0.76 10.85
C GLU A 114 -5.18 -0.03 10.41
N ALA A 115 -5.78 -0.77 11.35
CA ALA A 115 -7.16 -1.22 11.20
C ALA A 115 -8.09 -0.10 11.64
N ARG A 116 -8.82 0.47 10.67
CA ARG A 116 -9.81 1.54 10.88
C ARG A 116 -11.18 0.90 11.00
N ILE A 117 -11.86 1.17 12.10
CA ILE A 117 -13.12 0.57 12.51
C ILE A 117 -14.17 1.68 12.58
N THR A 118 -15.32 1.45 11.95
CA THR A 118 -16.49 2.33 12.04
C THR A 118 -17.62 1.56 12.72
N TRP A 119 -18.11 2.09 13.83
CA TRP A 119 -19.19 1.51 14.61
C TRP A 119 -20.53 2.10 14.20
N ASP A 120 -21.61 1.32 14.39
CA ASP A 120 -22.97 1.75 14.03
C ASP A 120 -23.50 2.92 14.88
N ASP A 121 -22.88 3.20 16.04
CA ASP A 121 -23.15 4.38 16.88
C ASP A 121 -22.41 5.64 16.41
N GLY A 122 -21.73 5.58 15.27
CA GLY A 122 -20.98 6.68 14.68
C GLY A 122 -19.58 6.87 15.27
N TRP A 123 -19.19 6.13 16.32
CA TRP A 123 -17.82 6.15 16.81
C TRP A 123 -16.86 5.48 15.82
N HIS A 124 -15.61 5.90 15.87
CA HIS A 124 -14.53 5.25 15.16
C HIS A 124 -13.43 4.80 16.12
N ASP A 125 -12.80 3.67 15.82
CA ASP A 125 -11.58 3.21 16.49
C ASP A 125 -10.51 2.88 15.44
N ALA A 126 -9.24 3.16 15.75
CA ALA A 126 -8.10 2.73 14.94
C ALA A 126 -7.15 1.89 15.78
N ILE A 127 -6.92 0.63 15.39
CA ILE A 127 -5.87 -0.22 15.97
C ILE A 127 -4.63 -0.10 15.11
N ARG A 128 -3.52 0.35 15.68
CA ARG A 128 -2.29 0.62 14.92
C ARG A 128 -1.05 0.19 15.67
N LYS A 129 0.02 -0.06 14.92
CA LYS A 129 1.33 -0.37 15.49
C LYS A 129 2.11 0.93 15.72
N ASN A 130 2.54 1.17 16.95
CA ASN A 130 3.40 2.27 17.34
C ASN A 130 4.71 1.70 17.93
N GLY A 131 5.76 1.68 17.11
CA GLY A 131 7.01 0.98 17.44
C GLY A 131 6.80 -0.52 17.58
N THR A 132 7.04 -1.08 18.77
CA THR A 132 6.88 -2.51 19.07
C THR A 132 5.50 -2.87 19.64
N ARG A 133 4.69 -1.89 20.02
CA ARG A 133 3.38 -2.09 20.65
C ARG A 133 2.24 -1.76 19.69
N TYR A 134 1.06 -2.28 20.00
CA TYR A 134 -0.19 -1.83 19.39
C TYR A 134 -0.94 -0.89 20.33
N GLU A 135 -1.64 0.07 19.75
CA GLU A 135 -2.51 1.00 20.44
C GLU A 135 -3.86 1.11 19.73
N LYS A 136 -4.90 1.47 20.49
CA LYS A 136 -6.22 1.85 19.99
C LYS A 136 -6.39 3.36 20.17
N ALA A 137 -6.65 4.08 19.09
CA ALA A 137 -7.13 5.45 19.11
C ALA A 137 -8.66 5.47 18.92
N ALA A 138 -9.40 6.19 19.76
CA ALA A 138 -10.84 6.35 19.65
C ALA A 138 -11.22 7.75 19.17
N PHE A 139 -12.27 7.85 18.37
CA PHE A 139 -12.80 9.10 17.85
C PHE A 139 -14.32 9.12 18.05
N ALA A 140 -14.80 10.17 18.72
CA ALA A 140 -16.22 10.38 18.96
C ALA A 140 -16.99 10.53 17.64
N ALA A 141 -18.31 10.33 17.71
CA ALA A 141 -19.19 10.47 16.57
C ALA A 141 -19.02 11.84 15.88
N GLY A 142 -18.87 11.81 14.55
CA GLY A 142 -18.64 12.98 13.72
C GLY A 142 -17.18 13.38 13.53
N LYS A 143 -16.23 12.77 14.25
CA LYS A 143 -14.79 12.94 14.00
C LYS A 143 -14.29 11.95 12.94
N SER A 144 -13.33 12.40 12.15
CA SER A 144 -12.58 11.59 11.20
C SER A 144 -11.35 10.93 11.85
N PHE A 145 -10.78 9.93 11.16
CA PHE A 145 -9.52 9.29 11.58
C PHE A 145 -8.29 10.22 11.55
N THR A 146 -8.40 11.41 10.94
CA THR A 146 -7.33 12.40 10.90
C THR A 146 -7.44 13.46 11.99
N ASP A 147 -8.55 13.48 12.74
CA ASP A 147 -8.73 14.39 13.86
C ASP A 147 -7.94 13.93 15.09
N GLN A 148 -7.90 14.77 16.14
CA GLN A 148 -7.35 14.36 17.41
C GLN A 148 -8.23 13.27 18.06
N PRO A 149 -7.66 12.12 18.45
CA PRO A 149 -8.41 11.08 19.13
C PRO A 149 -8.84 11.52 20.53
N ASP A 150 -10.03 11.09 20.95
CA ASP A 150 -10.58 11.33 22.28
C ASP A 150 -9.86 10.52 23.36
N ASN A 151 -9.36 9.34 23.01
CA ASN A 151 -8.41 8.61 23.84
C ASN A 151 -7.49 7.71 23.01
N VAL A 152 -6.32 7.42 23.55
CA VAL A 152 -5.38 6.42 23.03
C VAL A 152 -5.06 5.44 24.16
N THR A 153 -5.22 4.15 23.91
CA THR A 153 -4.99 3.09 24.90
C THR A 153 -4.14 1.97 24.31
N LYS A 154 -3.55 1.12 25.17
CA LYS A 154 -2.85 -0.09 24.70
C LYS A 154 -3.85 -1.02 23.99
N ALA A 155 -3.40 -1.64 22.91
CA ALA A 155 -4.12 -2.74 22.26
C ALA A 155 -3.27 -4.01 22.29
N GLU A 156 -3.89 -5.14 22.63
CA GLU A 156 -3.21 -6.44 22.72
C GLU A 156 -4.04 -7.50 22.03
N ASN A 157 -3.50 -8.13 21.00
CA ASN A 157 -4.17 -9.24 20.31
C ASN A 157 -4.08 -10.49 21.18
N THR A 158 -5.24 -10.97 21.63
CA THR A 158 -5.38 -12.13 22.53
C THR A 158 -5.51 -13.46 21.78
N GLU A 159 -5.61 -13.41 20.46
CA GLU A 159 -5.76 -14.58 19.58
C GLU A 159 -4.67 -14.64 18.51
N ALA A 160 -3.58 -13.88 18.68
CA ALA A 160 -2.49 -13.86 17.72
C ALA A 160 -1.93 -15.28 17.53
N LYS A 161 -2.18 -15.87 16.36
CA LYS A 161 -1.51 -17.11 15.95
C LYS A 161 -0.08 -16.76 15.52
N PRO A 162 0.94 -17.56 15.91
CA PRO A 162 2.26 -17.44 15.32
C PRO A 162 2.16 -17.55 13.79
N LEU A 163 2.83 -16.63 13.09
CA LEU A 163 2.97 -16.67 11.63
C LEU A 163 3.89 -17.82 11.20
#